data_AF-A0A9W6L631-F1
#
_entry.id   AF-A0A9W6L631-F1
#
_cell.length_a   1.000
_cell.length_b   1.000
_cell.length_c   1.000
_cell.angle_alpha   90.00
_cell.angle_beta   90.00
_cell.angle_gamma   90.00
#
_symmetry.space_group_name_H-M   'P 1'
#
loop_
_entity.id
_entity.type
_entity.pdbx_description
1 polymer ?
#
loop_
_entity_poly.entity_id
_entity_poly.type
_entity_poly.pdbx_seq_one_letter_code
_entity_poly.pdbx_strand_id
1 'polypeptide(L)'
;MQGRVAAPTSGRATPGHLQAWWEPSLSCLHSPGWWRRHWERSGVAIVELADAMPDGWRCWLDWQHAVAADNTVEIEALTADRGWHLGYVRAVARRNDRSLDEPIVSVPVTYQERPVRRT
;
A
#
# COMPACT_ATOMS: atom_id res chain seq x y z
N MET A 1 26.35 -20.26 22.99
CA MET A 1 25.97 -20.67 21.62
C MET A 1 24.45 -20.56 21.52
N GLN A 2 23.91 -19.34 21.36
CA GLN A 2 22.47 -19.11 21.22
C GLN A 2 22.11 -19.09 19.73
N GLY A 3 21.26 -20.05 19.33
CA GLY A 3 20.68 -20.11 17.99
C GLY A 3 19.74 -18.93 17.76
N ARG A 4 19.99 -18.19 16.69
CA ARG A 4 19.08 -17.17 16.18
C ARG A 4 17.93 -17.91 15.49
N VAL A 5 16.76 -17.92 16.12
CA VAL A 5 15.53 -18.35 15.47
C VAL A 5 15.24 -17.32 14.37
N ALA A 6 15.45 -17.72 13.11
CA ALA A 6 15.00 -16.94 11.97
C ALA A 6 13.46 -16.94 12.01
N ALA A 7 12.88 -15.75 12.19
CA ALA A 7 11.45 -15.57 12.01
C ALA A 7 11.06 -15.97 10.57
N PRO A 8 9.93 -16.66 10.35
CA PRO A 8 9.52 -17.04 9.00
C PRO A 8 9.17 -15.78 8.21
N THR A 9 10.03 -15.39 7.27
CA THR A 9 9.70 -14.38 6.26
C THR A 9 8.79 -15.01 5.22
N SER A 10 7.51 -15.15 5.55
CA SER A 10 6.46 -15.42 4.58
C SER A 10 6.12 -14.14 3.80
N GLY A 11 7.13 -13.56 3.15
CA GLY A 11 7.00 -12.46 2.21
C GLY A 11 7.64 -12.91 0.91
N ARG A 12 6.87 -12.95 -0.17
CA ARG A 12 7.41 -13.24 -1.52
C ARG A 12 8.50 -12.22 -1.83
N ALA A 13 9.67 -12.68 -2.28
CA ALA A 13 10.77 -11.79 -2.63
C ALA A 13 10.36 -10.82 -3.75
N THR A 14 10.91 -9.61 -3.73
CA THR A 14 10.73 -8.60 -4.78
C THR A 14 11.18 -9.18 -6.14
N PRO A 15 10.35 -9.05 -7.20
CA PRO A 15 10.72 -9.48 -8.54
C PRO A 15 12.07 -8.88 -9.00
N GLY A 16 12.87 -9.68 -9.72
CA GLY A 16 14.25 -9.31 -10.09
C GLY A 16 14.36 -7.96 -10.80
N HIS A 17 13.45 -7.68 -11.73
CA HIS A 17 13.42 -6.41 -12.49
C HIS A 17 13.00 -5.19 -11.67
N LEU A 18 12.47 -5.39 -10.46
CA LEU A 18 12.12 -4.30 -9.54
C LEU A 18 13.18 -4.06 -8.47
N GLN A 19 14.14 -4.98 -8.26
CA GLN A 19 15.03 -4.90 -7.10
C GLN A 19 15.87 -3.63 -7.03
N ALA A 20 16.32 -3.10 -8.17
CA ALA A 20 17.13 -1.88 -8.22
C ALA A 20 16.35 -0.61 -7.83
N TRP A 21 15.04 -0.63 -8.03
CA TRP A 21 14.15 0.49 -7.71
C TRP A 21 13.40 0.29 -6.37
N TRP A 22 13.25 -0.96 -5.91
CA TRP A 22 12.42 -1.28 -4.76
C TRP A 22 13.05 -0.85 -3.44
N GLU A 23 12.35 0.03 -2.71
CA GLU A 23 12.77 0.52 -1.39
C GLU A 23 11.62 0.42 -0.35
N PRO A 24 11.90 0.50 0.96
CA PRO A 24 10.91 0.28 2.01
C PRO A 24 9.60 1.10 1.92
N SER A 25 9.65 2.36 1.49
CA SER A 25 8.48 3.24 1.41
C SER A 25 7.49 2.82 0.31
N LEU A 26 7.93 2.08 -0.71
CA LEU A 26 7.07 1.43 -1.71
C LEU A 26 6.19 0.31 -1.13
N SER A 27 6.32 0.00 0.17
CA SER A 27 5.36 -0.84 0.89
C SER A 27 3.94 -0.24 0.94
N CYS A 28 3.77 1.03 0.55
CA CYS A 28 2.45 1.67 0.38
C CYS A 28 1.69 1.20 -0.88
N LEU A 29 2.36 0.52 -1.81
CA LEU A 29 1.74 -0.01 -3.02
C LEU A 29 0.98 -1.30 -2.71
N HIS A 30 -0.27 -1.36 -3.15
CA HIS A 30 -1.19 -2.45 -2.80
C HIS A 30 -1.98 -2.96 -4.00
N SER A 31 -2.26 -4.26 -4.01
CA SER A 31 -3.00 -4.93 -5.08
C SER A 31 -4.48 -4.54 -5.09
N PRO A 32 -5.20 -4.75 -6.21
CA PRO A 32 -6.65 -4.52 -6.26
C PRO A 32 -7.43 -5.29 -5.18
N GLY A 33 -7.03 -6.54 -4.93
CA GLY A 33 -7.65 -7.36 -3.88
C GLY A 33 -7.41 -6.81 -2.47
N TRP A 34 -6.23 -6.21 -2.23
CA TRP A 34 -5.96 -5.52 -0.97
C TRP A 34 -6.87 -4.29 -0.81
N TRP A 35 -7.01 -3.47 -1.86
CA TRP A 35 -7.86 -2.26 -1.83
C TRP A 35 -9.33 -2.60 -1.58
N ARG A 36 -9.87 -3.62 -2.25
CA ARG A 36 -11.22 -4.12 -2.00
C ARG A 36 -11.42 -4.43 -0.52
N ARG A 37 -10.56 -5.30 0.03
CA ARG A 37 -10.63 -5.70 1.43
C ARG A 37 -10.46 -4.51 2.38
N HIS A 38 -9.57 -3.58 2.06
CA HIS A 38 -9.30 -2.41 2.88
C HIS A 38 -10.54 -1.50 2.99
N TRP A 39 -11.21 -1.22 1.87
CA TRP A 39 -12.42 -0.38 1.84
C TRP A 39 -13.60 -1.08 2.52
N GLU A 40 -13.83 -2.35 2.20
CA GLU A 40 -14.92 -3.16 2.77
C GLU A 40 -14.74 -3.38 4.29
N ARG A 41 -13.50 -3.33 4.81
CA ARG A 41 -13.21 -3.50 6.25
C ARG A 41 -13.96 -2.50 7.14
N SER A 42 -14.19 -1.28 6.66
CA SER A 42 -14.97 -0.28 7.39
C SER A 42 -16.43 -0.67 7.55
N GLY A 43 -16.95 -1.55 6.68
CA GLY A 43 -18.36 -1.82 6.53
C GLY A 43 -19.17 -0.58 6.14
N VAL A 44 -18.55 0.44 5.55
CA VAL A 44 -19.20 1.66 5.02
C VAL A 44 -19.24 1.65 3.49
N ALA A 45 -18.18 1.15 2.87
CA ALA A 45 -18.05 1.04 1.43
C ALA A 45 -18.41 -0.38 0.96
N ILE A 46 -19.26 -0.47 -0.06
CA ILE A 46 -19.55 -1.71 -0.78
C ILE A 46 -18.84 -1.59 -2.13
N VAL A 47 -17.76 -2.36 -2.31
CA VAL A 47 -16.90 -2.28 -3.49
C VAL A 47 -17.54 -3.03 -4.65
N GLU A 48 -17.86 -2.30 -5.71
CA GLU A 48 -18.43 -2.86 -6.93
C GLU A 48 -17.31 -3.38 -7.85
N LEU A 49 -16.20 -2.66 -7.91
CA LEU A 49 -15.06 -2.99 -8.74
C LEU A 49 -13.75 -2.70 -8.01
N ALA A 50 -12.78 -3.61 -8.16
CA ALA A 50 -11.40 -3.38 -7.80
C ALA A 50 -10.53 -4.23 -8.72
N ASP A 51 -9.93 -3.61 -9.73
CA ASP A 51 -9.07 -4.27 -10.70
C ASP A 51 -7.82 -3.45 -11.01
N ALA A 52 -6.85 -4.09 -11.67
CA ALA A 52 -5.75 -3.35 -12.28
C ALA A 52 -6.35 -2.49 -13.40
N MET A 53 -6.09 -1.19 -13.38
CA MET A 53 -6.57 -0.29 -14.42
C MET A 53 -5.88 -0.68 -15.73
N PRO A 54 -6.64 -0.96 -16.81
CA PRO A 54 -6.06 -1.19 -18.13
C PRO A 54 -5.13 -0.03 -18.51
N ASP A 55 -3.93 -0.36 -18.98
CA ASP A 55 -2.89 0.60 -19.32
C ASP A 55 -2.45 1.54 -18.17
N GLY A 56 -2.84 1.28 -16.91
CA GLY A 56 -2.53 2.15 -15.77
C GLY A 56 -1.03 2.32 -15.51
N TRP A 57 -0.23 1.31 -15.83
CA TRP A 57 1.24 1.39 -15.76
C TRP A 57 1.82 2.36 -16.80
N ARG A 58 1.15 2.55 -17.95
CA ARG A 58 1.57 3.52 -18.98
C ARG A 58 1.29 4.94 -18.53
N CYS A 59 0.17 5.20 -17.86
CA CYS A 59 -0.08 6.51 -17.26
C CYS A 59 0.99 6.88 -16.23
N TRP A 60 1.45 5.92 -15.42
CA TRP A 60 2.57 6.13 -14.50
C TRP A 60 3.86 6.41 -15.28
N LEU A 61 4.19 5.59 -16.28
CA LEU A 61 5.39 5.78 -17.10
C LEU A 61 5.40 7.14 -17.83
N ASP A 62 4.27 7.54 -18.41
CA ASP A 62 4.10 8.82 -19.09
C ASP A 62 4.31 9.99 -18.11
N TRP A 63 3.80 9.85 -16.87
CA TRP A 63 4.03 10.85 -15.83
C TRP A 63 5.51 10.96 -15.47
N GLN A 64 6.21 9.83 -15.28
CA GLN A 64 7.65 9.83 -15.01
C GLN A 64 8.44 10.53 -16.12
N HIS A 65 8.14 10.21 -17.38
CA HIS A 65 8.75 10.90 -18.52
C HIS A 65 8.45 12.40 -18.55
N ALA A 66 7.30 12.85 -18.06
CA ALA A 66 6.93 14.26 -18.04
C ALA A 66 7.60 15.05 -16.88
N VAL A 67 7.74 14.45 -15.69
CA VAL A 67 8.16 15.19 -14.49
C VAL A 67 9.59 14.91 -14.03
N ALA A 68 10.14 13.75 -14.38
CA ALA A 68 11.43 13.27 -13.91
C ALA A 68 12.08 12.35 -14.96
N ALA A 69 12.26 12.88 -16.18
CA ALA A 69 12.77 12.12 -17.33
C ALA A 69 14.17 11.53 -17.10
N ASP A 70 14.93 12.07 -16.14
CA ASP A 70 16.26 11.63 -15.72
C ASP A 70 16.23 10.54 -14.64
N ASN A 71 15.06 10.21 -14.08
CA ASN A 71 14.87 9.08 -13.15
C ASN A 71 14.85 7.74 -13.91
N THR A 72 15.99 7.39 -14.50
CA THR A 72 16.13 6.19 -15.35
C THR A 72 15.84 4.91 -14.59
N VAL A 73 16.17 4.84 -13.29
CA VAL A 73 15.95 3.65 -12.45
C VAL A 73 14.48 3.28 -12.36
N GLU A 74 13.59 4.25 -12.11
CA GLU A 74 12.15 4.00 -12.04
C GLU A 74 11.55 3.75 -13.43
N ILE A 75 11.96 4.54 -14.43
CA ILE A 75 11.49 4.39 -15.82
C ILE A 75 11.81 2.99 -16.33
N GLU A 76 13.02 2.49 -16.11
CA GLU A 76 13.45 1.14 -16.49
C GLU A 76 12.65 0.07 -15.73
N ALA A 77 12.43 0.25 -14.42
CA ALA A 77 11.66 -0.69 -13.61
C ALA A 77 10.20 -0.80 -14.10
N LEU A 78 9.52 0.32 -14.36
CA LEU A 78 8.15 0.35 -14.89
C LEU A 78 8.08 -0.25 -16.30
N THR A 79 9.06 0.09 -17.15
CA THR A 79 9.15 -0.43 -18.53
C THR A 79 9.38 -1.95 -18.54
N ALA A 80 10.22 -2.45 -17.64
CA ALA A 80 10.48 -3.88 -17.51
C ALA A 80 9.28 -4.64 -16.91
N ASP A 81 8.57 -4.02 -15.96
CA ASP A 81 7.40 -4.63 -15.32
C ASP A 81 6.19 -4.75 -16.24
N ARG A 82 6.00 -3.81 -17.18
CA ARG A 82 4.93 -3.85 -18.19
C ARG A 82 3.53 -4.05 -17.60
N GLY A 83 3.29 -3.55 -16.39
CA GLY A 83 2.01 -3.67 -15.71
C GLY A 83 1.77 -5.01 -15.01
N TRP A 84 2.78 -5.87 -14.88
CA TRP A 84 2.61 -7.19 -14.25
C TRP A 84 2.42 -7.09 -12.73
N HIS A 85 3.10 -6.14 -12.09
CA HIS A 85 3.01 -5.90 -10.66
C HIS A 85 2.68 -4.44 -10.33
N LEU A 86 3.17 -3.50 -11.14
CA LEU A 86 3.05 -2.06 -10.91
C LEU A 86 2.06 -1.43 -11.87
N GLY A 87 1.19 -0.59 -11.34
CA GLY A 87 0.22 0.16 -12.13
C GLY A 87 -0.86 0.73 -11.23
N TYR A 88 -1.72 1.56 -11.80
CA TYR A 88 -2.87 2.06 -11.05
C TYR A 88 -3.92 0.99 -10.85
N VAL A 89 -4.56 1.04 -9.68
CA VAL A 89 -5.76 0.26 -9.36
C VAL A 89 -6.98 1.14 -9.59
N ARG A 90 -7.98 0.60 -10.28
CA ARG A 90 -9.31 1.21 -10.35
C ARG A 90 -10.20 0.55 -9.32
N ALA A 91 -10.69 1.35 -8.37
CA ALA A 91 -11.63 0.91 -7.35
C ALA A 91 -12.89 1.78 -7.38
N VAL A 92 -14.06 1.14 -7.48
CA VAL A 92 -15.37 1.78 -7.48
C VAL A 92 -16.19 1.17 -6.35
N ALA A 93 -16.79 2.03 -5.55
CA ALA A 93 -17.62 1.61 -4.43
C ALA A 93 -18.80 2.57 -4.23
N ARG A 94 -19.88 2.01 -3.71
CA ARG A 94 -21.01 2.78 -3.20
C ARG A 94 -20.95 2.86 -1.68
N ARG A 95 -21.36 4.00 -1.13
CA ARG A 95 -21.59 4.14 0.31
C ARG A 95 -22.83 3.34 0.70
N ASN A 96 -22.79 2.65 1.83
CA ASN A 96 -23.97 2.02 2.41
C ASN A 96 -24.66 2.93 3.44
N ASP A 97 -25.73 2.44 4.06
CA ASP A 97 -26.53 3.21 5.03
C ASP A 97 -25.97 3.19 6.45
N ARG A 98 -24.73 2.72 6.63
CA ARG A 98 -24.10 2.70 7.95
C ARG A 98 -23.86 4.15 8.42
N SER A 99 -24.29 4.43 9.65
CA SER A 99 -23.89 5.63 10.37
C SER A 99 -22.40 5.58 10.68
N LEU A 100 -21.69 6.68 10.43
CA LEU A 100 -20.29 6.79 10.82
C LEU A 100 -20.22 7.00 12.34
N ASP A 101 -19.14 6.49 12.94
CA ASP A 101 -18.82 6.84 14.32
C ASP A 101 -18.63 8.36 14.42
N GLU A 102 -19.04 8.95 15.56
CA GLU A 102 -18.81 10.36 15.80
C GLU A 102 -17.30 10.65 15.73
N PRO A 103 -16.89 11.72 15.00
CA PRO A 103 -15.48 12.05 14.90
C PRO A 103 -14.92 12.33 16.29
N ILE A 104 -13.76 11.75 16.59
CA ILE A 104 -13.03 12.05 17.82
C ILE A 104 -12.50 13.49 17.70
N VAL A 105 -13.22 14.44 18.29
CA VAL A 105 -12.86 15.87 18.30
C VAL A 105 -11.84 16.20 19.38
N SER A 106 -11.85 15.46 20.48
CA SER A 106 -10.89 15.58 21.57
C SER A 106 -10.72 14.23 22.27
N VAL A 107 -9.51 13.95 22.70
CA VAL A 107 -9.22 12.85 23.63
C VAL A 107 -8.78 13.50 24.93
N PRO A 108 -9.52 13.37 26.04
CA PRO A 108 -9.10 13.92 27.31
C PRO A 108 -7.81 13.23 27.75
N VAL A 109 -6.73 14.01 27.89
CA VAL A 109 -5.42 13.50 28.29
C VAL A 109 -5.30 13.60 29.81
N THR A 110 -5.77 12.58 30.52
CA THR A 110 -5.51 12.45 31.96
C THR A 110 -4.21 11.66 32.14
N TYR A 111 -3.12 12.37 32.42
CA TYR A 111 -1.85 11.74 32.75
C TYR A 111 -1.86 11.22 34.20
N GLN A 112 -1.56 9.93 34.39
CA GLN A 112 -1.29 9.35 35.69
C GLN A 112 0.14 8.81 35.70
N GLU A 113 0.97 9.33 36.60
CA GLU A 113 2.33 8.82 36.80
C GLU A 113 2.29 7.36 37.26
N ARG A 114 2.93 6.47 36.49
CA ARG A 114 3.16 5.08 36.89
C ARG A 114 4.65 4.75 36.76
N PRO A 115 5.30 4.21 37.80
CA PRO A 115 6.71 3.85 37.72
C PRO A 115 6.94 2.78 36.65
N VAL A 116 7.93 2.97 35.78
CA VAL A 116 8.25 2.10 34.62
C VAL A 116 9.05 0.85 35.04
N ARG A 117 8.89 0.37 36.29
CA ARG A 117 9.62 -0.80 36.79
C ARG A 117 8.74 -2.04 36.70
N ARG A 118 9.21 -3.06 35.96
CA ARG A 118 8.74 -4.44 36.11
C ARG A 118 9.37 -4.99 37.38
N THR A 119 8.57 -5.31 38.40
CA THR A 119 8.96 -6.19 39.52
C THR A 119 9.13 -7.62 39.03
#